data_AF-A0A398C2Q5-F1
#
_entry.id   AF-A0A398C2Q5-F1
#
_cell.length_a   1.000
_cell.length_b   1.000
_cell.length_c   1.000
_cell.angle_alpha   90.00
_cell.angle_beta   90.00
_cell.angle_gamma   90.00
#
_symmetry.space_group_name_H-M   'P 1'
#
loop_
_entity.id
_entity.type
_entity.pdbx_description
1 polymer ?
#
loop_
_entity_poly.entity_id
_entity_poly.type
_entity_poly.pdbx_seq_one_letter_code
_entity_poly.pdbx_strand_id
1 'polypeptide(L)'
;MKFPAALDLFERTLLTERDRPDVHAAMLKLALPEAITSVSSLLQEAIAAGERVWMTADLHIGHANIIPFCNRPFANVVQMNEHLVAQTAKIQDDDWLLIVGDLAMGDHQEAMTWIRRIPGRKVLVLGNHDLRRDGKCLYLSEQGSEGRRPLFDAIVPFLAWRGNGGQDVFVSHYPATTTHDAAQLLNYHGHLHRQVLPPTEKTHFVNAGWDVTQGLLCL
;
A
#
# COMPACT_ATOMS: atom_id res chain seq x y z
N MET A 1 14.81 -2.99 8.98
CA MET A 1 14.12 -3.45 10.19
C MET A 1 13.80 -4.93 10.07
N LYS A 2 13.92 -5.71 11.16
CA LYS A 2 13.57 -7.14 11.18
C LYS A 2 12.10 -7.33 11.57
N PHE A 3 11.51 -8.46 11.18
CA PHE A 3 10.09 -8.75 11.39
C PHE A 3 9.57 -8.50 12.83
N PRO A 4 10.20 -8.98 13.93
CA PRO A 4 9.66 -8.76 15.27
C PRO A 4 9.51 -7.28 15.64
N ALA A 5 10.48 -6.44 15.27
CA ALA A 5 10.42 -5.00 15.50
C ALA A 5 9.38 -4.31 14.60
N ALA A 6 9.22 -4.79 13.37
CA ALA A 6 8.22 -4.29 12.44
C ALA A 6 6.79 -4.64 12.87
N LEU A 7 6.58 -5.86 13.40
CA LEU A 7 5.29 -6.29 13.93
C LEU A 7 4.90 -5.46 15.15
N ASP A 8 5.82 -5.29 16.10
CA ASP A 8 5.60 -4.44 17.28
C ASP A 8 5.26 -2.99 16.90
N LEU A 9 5.99 -2.42 15.94
CA LEU A 9 5.68 -1.09 15.41
C LEU A 9 4.28 -1.06 14.74
N PHE A 10 3.93 -2.09 13.98
CA PHE A 10 2.64 -2.18 13.32
C PHE A 10 1.48 -2.29 14.33
N GLU A 11 1.61 -3.15 15.35
CA GLU A 11 0.63 -3.27 16.44
C GLU A 11 0.37 -1.92 17.13
N ARG A 12 1.45 -1.20 17.48
CA ARG A 12 1.33 0.14 18.07
C ARG A 12 0.73 1.17 17.12
N THR A 13 0.98 1.03 15.81
CA THR A 13 0.39 1.91 14.78
C THR A 13 -1.12 1.67 14.66
N LEU A 14 -1.59 0.43 14.73
CA LEU A 14 -3.03 0.14 14.74
C LEU A 14 -3.76 0.75 15.95
N LEU A 15 -3.06 0.95 17.07
CA LEU A 15 -3.61 1.57 18.28
C LEU A 15 -3.73 3.09 18.20
N THR A 16 -3.05 3.75 17.25
CA THR A 16 -3.19 5.21 17.03
C THR A 16 -4.39 5.56 16.15
N GLU A 17 -4.97 4.55 15.50
CA GLU A 17 -6.04 4.73 14.52
C GLU A 17 -7.43 4.59 15.13
N ARG A 18 -8.44 5.03 14.36
CA ARG A 18 -9.84 4.86 14.74
C ARG A 18 -10.14 3.39 15.01
N ASP A 19 -10.81 3.12 16.13
CA ASP A 19 -11.16 1.76 16.54
C ASP A 19 -11.97 1.03 15.46
N ARG A 20 -11.37 -0.03 14.90
CA ARG A 20 -11.92 -0.96 13.91
C ARG A 20 -11.44 -2.37 14.25
N PRO A 21 -11.94 -2.97 15.34
CA PRO A 21 -11.31 -4.14 15.96
C PRO A 21 -11.25 -5.35 15.02
N ASP A 22 -12.30 -5.61 14.24
CA ASP A 22 -12.33 -6.73 13.29
C ASP A 22 -11.35 -6.55 12.12
N VAL A 23 -11.22 -5.31 11.62
CA VAL A 23 -10.27 -4.97 10.55
C VAL A 23 -8.84 -5.08 11.06
N HIS A 24 -8.55 -4.50 12.23
CA HIS A 24 -7.21 -4.53 12.83
C HIS A 24 -6.81 -5.96 13.22
N ALA A 25 -7.73 -6.75 13.79
CA ALA A 25 -7.50 -8.16 14.07
C ALA A 25 -7.25 -8.97 12.80
N ALA A 26 -7.93 -8.67 11.69
CA ALA A 26 -7.68 -9.33 10.42
C ALA A 26 -6.31 -8.95 9.83
N MET A 27 -5.92 -7.67 9.90
CA MET A 27 -4.56 -7.24 9.50
C MET A 27 -3.49 -7.98 10.31
N LEU A 28 -3.65 -8.10 11.64
CA LEU A 28 -2.72 -8.86 12.49
C LEU A 28 -2.70 -10.36 12.16
N LYS A 29 -3.85 -10.97 11.86
CA LYS A 29 -3.90 -12.38 11.41
C LYS A 29 -3.18 -12.60 10.08
N LEU A 30 -3.15 -11.59 9.21
CA LEU A 30 -2.43 -11.60 7.93
C LEU A 30 -0.96 -11.19 8.07
N ALA A 31 -0.49 -10.81 9.26
CA ALA A 31 0.91 -10.48 9.54
C ALA A 31 1.79 -11.73 9.67
N LEU A 32 1.84 -12.55 8.61
CA LEU A 32 2.56 -13.81 8.59
C LEU A 32 4.08 -13.56 8.43
N PRO A 33 4.94 -14.05 9.35
CA PRO A 33 6.36 -13.77 9.33
C PRO A 33 7.07 -14.16 8.03
N GLU A 34 6.75 -15.35 7.51
CA GLU A 34 7.35 -15.89 6.28
C GLU A 34 6.96 -15.05 5.06
N ALA A 35 5.66 -14.74 4.91
CA ALA A 35 5.17 -13.96 3.78
C ALA A 35 5.79 -12.55 3.76
N ILE A 36 5.76 -11.85 4.89
CA ILE A 36 6.29 -10.48 5.00
C ILE A 36 7.80 -10.47 4.80
N THR A 37 8.53 -11.39 5.44
CA THR A 37 10.00 -11.45 5.30
C THR A 37 10.40 -11.78 3.87
N SER A 38 9.73 -12.74 3.23
CA SER A 38 10.02 -13.15 1.85
C SER A 38 9.83 -12.00 0.87
N VAL A 39 8.65 -11.36 0.86
CA VAL A 39 8.38 -10.26 -0.08
C VAL A 39 9.23 -9.01 0.24
N SER A 40 9.48 -8.71 1.52
CA SER A 40 10.35 -7.58 1.89
C SER A 40 11.78 -7.79 1.41
N SER A 41 12.31 -9.02 1.50
CA SER A 41 13.64 -9.35 0.99
C SER A 41 13.70 -9.26 -0.54
N LEU A 42 12.69 -9.78 -1.26
CA LEU A 42 12.64 -9.68 -2.72
C LEU A 42 12.63 -8.23 -3.20
N LEU A 43 11.84 -7.36 -2.55
CA LEU A 43 11.81 -5.93 -2.86
C LEU A 43 13.14 -5.25 -2.52
N GLN A 44 13.74 -5.59 -1.38
CA GLN A 44 15.05 -5.07 -0.99
C GLN A 44 16.14 -5.45 -2.00
N GLU A 45 16.14 -6.70 -2.45
CA GLU A 45 17.08 -7.22 -3.46
C GLU A 45 16.87 -6.55 -4.81
N ALA A 46 15.61 -6.40 -5.26
CA ALA A 46 15.26 -5.69 -6.49
C ALA A 46 15.77 -4.24 -6.47
N ILE A 47 15.50 -3.50 -5.39
CA ILE A 47 15.99 -2.12 -5.20
C ILE A 47 17.52 -2.10 -5.21
N ALA A 48 18.18 -3.03 -4.52
CA ALA A 48 19.64 -3.12 -4.49
C ALA A 48 20.26 -3.46 -5.85
N ALA A 49 19.55 -4.23 -6.69
CA ALA A 49 19.94 -4.56 -8.06
C ALA A 49 19.66 -3.44 -9.07
N GLY A 50 19.00 -2.35 -8.65
CA GLY A 50 18.63 -1.24 -9.54
C GLY A 50 17.40 -1.53 -10.40
N GLU A 51 16.59 -2.53 -10.02
CA GLU A 51 15.28 -2.75 -10.63
C GLU A 51 14.30 -1.65 -10.22
N ARG A 52 13.27 -1.42 -11.05
CA ARG A 52 12.26 -0.41 -10.76
C ARG A 52 11.22 -0.96 -9.79
N VAL A 53 11.09 -0.30 -8.64
CA VAL A 53 9.99 -0.53 -7.70
C VAL A 53 9.12 0.72 -7.65
N TRP A 54 7.94 0.61 -8.24
CA TRP A 54 6.93 1.66 -8.23
C TRP A 54 6.09 1.59 -6.97
N MET A 55 5.63 2.75 -6.49
CA MET A 55 4.77 2.83 -5.31
C MET A 55 3.65 3.87 -5.49
N THR A 56 2.46 3.53 -4.99
CA THR A 56 1.29 4.39 -4.89
C THR A 56 0.44 3.98 -3.69
N ALA A 57 -0.48 4.83 -3.25
CA ALA A 57 -1.49 4.49 -2.25
C ALA A 57 -2.84 5.17 -2.56
N ASP A 58 -3.89 4.75 -1.86
CA ASP A 58 -5.19 5.42 -1.82
C ASP A 58 -5.83 5.59 -3.21
N LEU A 59 -5.70 4.60 -4.10
CA LEU A 59 -6.23 4.71 -5.46
C LEU A 59 -7.75 4.89 -5.45
N HIS A 60 -8.46 4.22 -4.53
CA HIS A 60 -9.92 4.31 -4.39
C HIS A 60 -10.66 4.14 -5.74
N ILE A 61 -10.23 3.17 -6.55
CA ILE A 61 -10.89 2.83 -7.81
C ILE A 61 -12.39 2.58 -7.55
N GLY A 62 -13.25 3.22 -8.33
CA GLY A 62 -14.71 3.12 -8.20
C GLY A 62 -15.35 4.06 -7.17
N HIS A 63 -14.58 4.86 -6.43
CA HIS A 63 -15.10 5.67 -5.33
C HIS A 63 -15.50 7.09 -5.78
N ALA A 64 -16.70 7.28 -6.32
CA ALA A 64 -17.12 8.60 -6.80
C ALA A 64 -17.01 9.74 -5.75
N ASN A 65 -17.27 9.44 -4.47
CA ASN A 65 -17.22 10.44 -3.40
C ASN A 65 -15.80 10.88 -3.02
N ILE A 66 -14.75 10.15 -3.42
CA ILE A 66 -13.37 10.57 -3.15
C ILE A 66 -13.00 11.84 -3.92
N ILE A 67 -13.65 12.07 -5.06
CA ILE A 67 -13.39 13.21 -5.93
C ILE A 67 -13.64 14.53 -5.19
N PRO A 68 -14.85 14.83 -4.69
CA PRO A 68 -15.07 16.05 -3.92
C PRO A 68 -14.40 16.00 -2.54
N PHE A 69 -14.21 14.83 -1.93
CA PHE A 69 -13.59 14.71 -0.61
C PHE A 69 -12.11 15.12 -0.63
N CYS A 70 -11.36 14.68 -1.64
CA CYS A 70 -9.94 14.97 -1.82
C CYS A 70 -9.67 16.06 -2.87
N ASN A 71 -10.69 16.72 -3.40
CA ASN A 71 -10.59 17.64 -4.54
C ASN A 71 -9.80 17.05 -5.72
N ARG A 72 -10.04 15.76 -6.06
CA ARG A 72 -9.41 15.16 -7.23
C ARG A 72 -9.92 15.86 -8.50
N PRO A 73 -9.06 16.14 -9.49
CA PRO A 73 -9.41 16.94 -10.66
C PRO A 73 -10.16 16.14 -11.75
N PHE A 74 -11.23 15.43 -11.37
CA PHE A 74 -12.03 14.61 -12.29
C PHE A 74 -13.50 14.99 -12.24
N ALA A 75 -14.18 15.00 -13.39
CA ALA A 75 -15.61 15.29 -13.40
C ALA A 75 -16.45 14.10 -12.90
N ASN A 76 -15.93 12.87 -13.02
CA ASN A 76 -16.61 11.65 -12.60
C ASN A 76 -15.63 10.49 -12.34
N VAL A 77 -16.17 9.41 -11.78
CA VAL A 77 -15.41 8.21 -11.38
C VAL A 77 -14.80 7.46 -12.56
N VAL A 78 -15.45 7.47 -13.73
CA VAL A 78 -14.93 6.78 -14.93
C VAL A 78 -13.66 7.48 -15.39
N GLN A 79 -13.68 8.81 -15.53
CA GLN A 79 -12.50 9.60 -15.89
C GLN A 79 -11.36 9.44 -14.88
N MET A 80 -11.69 9.39 -13.59
CA MET A 80 -10.70 9.12 -12.54
C MET A 80 -10.06 7.74 -12.73
N ASN A 81 -10.86 6.69 -12.85
CA ASN A 81 -10.36 5.32 -13.00
C ASN A 81 -9.51 5.16 -14.27
N GLU A 82 -9.94 5.75 -15.40
CA GLU A 82 -9.17 5.78 -16.65
C GLU A 82 -7.81 6.44 -16.45
N HIS A 83 -7.78 7.60 -15.79
CA HIS A 83 -6.55 8.32 -15.52
C HIS A 83 -5.60 7.52 -14.62
N LEU A 84 -6.09 7.00 -13.49
CA LEU A 84 -5.30 6.22 -12.54
C LEU A 84 -4.67 5.01 -13.21
N VAL A 85 -5.43 4.26 -14.02
CA VAL A 85 -4.88 3.11 -14.77
C VAL A 85 -3.90 3.58 -15.84
N ALA A 86 -4.20 4.64 -16.60
CA ALA A 86 -3.31 5.13 -17.65
C ALA A 86 -1.95 5.58 -17.12
N GLN A 87 -1.89 6.14 -15.91
CA GLN A 87 -0.62 6.53 -15.26
C GLN A 87 0.29 5.34 -14.94
N THR A 88 -0.28 4.14 -14.80
CA THR A 88 0.48 2.90 -14.56
C THR A 88 1.09 2.30 -15.83
N ALA A 89 0.78 2.83 -17.03
CA ALA A 89 1.27 2.29 -18.31
C ALA A 89 2.81 2.37 -18.48
N LYS A 90 3.51 3.13 -17.63
CA LYS A 90 4.98 3.19 -17.59
C LYS A 90 5.63 2.01 -16.87
N ILE A 91 4.88 1.29 -16.05
CA ILE A 91 5.31 0.10 -15.32
C ILE A 91 5.39 -1.05 -16.31
N GLN A 92 6.54 -1.72 -16.38
CA GLN A 92 6.71 -2.92 -17.22
C GLN A 92 6.16 -4.16 -16.50
N ASP A 93 5.89 -5.24 -17.23
CA ASP A 93 5.29 -6.45 -16.65
C ASP A 93 6.14 -7.10 -15.54
N ASP A 94 7.46 -6.97 -15.63
CA ASP A 94 8.40 -7.48 -14.63
C ASP A 94 8.72 -6.48 -13.51
N ASP A 95 8.35 -5.20 -13.66
CA ASP A 95 8.55 -4.18 -12.62
C ASP A 95 7.69 -4.49 -11.39
N TRP A 96 8.14 -4.11 -10.20
CA TRP A 96 7.34 -4.20 -8.98
C TRP A 96 6.40 -2.99 -8.84
N LEU A 97 5.19 -3.24 -8.37
CA LEU A 97 4.24 -2.22 -7.95
C LEU A 97 3.76 -2.48 -6.52
N LEU A 98 4.14 -1.59 -5.62
CA LEU A 98 3.64 -1.51 -4.24
C LEU A 98 2.40 -0.62 -4.18
N ILE A 99 1.28 -1.18 -3.74
CA ILE A 99 0.04 -0.44 -3.49
C ILE A 99 -0.15 -0.36 -1.98
N VAL A 100 -0.03 0.83 -1.40
CA VAL A 100 -0.03 1.04 0.06
C VAL A 100 -1.43 1.36 0.58
N GLY A 101 -2.33 0.44 0.29
CA GLY A 101 -3.67 0.36 0.83
C GLY A 101 -4.73 1.15 0.05
N ASP A 102 -5.98 0.85 0.41
CA ASP A 102 -7.21 1.48 -0.07
C ASP A 102 -7.28 1.52 -1.61
N LEU A 103 -7.18 0.32 -2.19
CA LEU A 103 -7.09 0.12 -3.63
C LEU A 103 -8.41 0.46 -4.35
N ALA A 104 -9.54 -0.01 -3.82
CA ALA A 104 -10.85 0.22 -4.41
C ALA A 104 -11.94 0.43 -3.37
N MET A 105 -12.98 1.15 -3.75
CA MET A 105 -14.19 1.31 -2.95
C MET A 105 -15.39 1.53 -3.87
N GLY A 106 -16.40 0.68 -3.78
CA GLY A 106 -17.53 0.64 -4.72
C GLY A 106 -17.89 -0.80 -5.07
N ASP A 107 -18.41 -1.03 -6.27
CA ASP A 107 -18.65 -2.38 -6.77
C ASP A 107 -17.32 -3.11 -7.02
N HIS A 108 -17.18 -4.29 -6.42
CA HIS A 108 -15.95 -5.08 -6.48
C HIS A 108 -15.66 -5.59 -7.89
N GLN A 109 -16.68 -6.07 -8.61
CA GLN A 109 -16.48 -6.64 -9.95
C GLN A 109 -16.09 -5.56 -10.94
N GLU A 110 -16.75 -4.40 -10.87
CA GLU A 110 -16.38 -3.22 -11.66
C GLU A 110 -14.96 -2.77 -11.35
N ALA A 111 -14.58 -2.65 -10.08
CA ALA A 111 -13.22 -2.28 -9.69
C ALA A 111 -12.17 -3.27 -10.24
N MET A 112 -12.46 -4.57 -10.23
CA MET A 112 -11.55 -5.57 -10.79
C MET A 112 -11.34 -5.43 -12.31
N THR A 113 -12.31 -4.89 -13.06
CA THR A 113 -12.10 -4.62 -14.49
C THR A 113 -11.02 -3.56 -14.75
N TRP A 114 -10.83 -2.63 -13.81
CA TRP A 114 -9.78 -1.62 -13.85
C TRP A 114 -8.46 -2.15 -13.31
N ILE A 115 -8.49 -2.81 -12.15
CA ILE A 115 -7.27 -3.25 -11.45
C ILE A 115 -6.51 -4.31 -12.24
N ARG A 116 -7.20 -5.22 -12.95
CA ARG A 116 -6.54 -6.23 -13.81
C ARG A 116 -5.80 -5.62 -15.02
N ARG A 117 -6.05 -4.35 -15.36
CA ARG A 117 -5.35 -3.61 -16.42
C ARG A 117 -4.06 -2.94 -15.93
N ILE A 118 -3.86 -2.85 -14.62
CA ILE A 118 -2.61 -2.31 -14.06
C ILE A 118 -1.51 -3.35 -14.34
N PRO A 119 -0.39 -3.00 -14.98
CA PRO A 119 0.70 -3.93 -15.27
C PRO A 119 1.59 -4.17 -14.03
N GLY A 120 2.65 -4.96 -14.20
CA GLY A 120 3.66 -5.23 -13.18
C GLY A 120 3.29 -6.29 -12.14
N ARG A 121 4.30 -6.66 -11.35
CA ARG A 121 4.23 -7.58 -10.21
C ARG A 121 3.71 -6.84 -8.98
N LYS A 122 2.50 -7.18 -8.53
CA LYS A 122 1.77 -6.35 -7.55
C LYS A 122 1.92 -6.91 -6.14
N VAL A 123 2.27 -6.03 -5.21
CA VAL A 123 2.18 -6.29 -3.77
C VAL A 123 1.21 -5.28 -3.17
N LEU A 124 0.17 -5.77 -2.52
CA LEU A 124 -0.78 -4.94 -1.78
C LEU A 124 -0.37 -4.92 -0.30
N VAL A 125 -0.04 -3.73 0.20
CA VAL A 125 0.03 -3.45 1.64
C VAL A 125 -1.35 -2.99 2.08
N LEU A 126 -2.05 -3.80 2.88
CA LEU A 126 -3.46 -3.61 3.18
C LEU A 126 -3.76 -2.28 3.87
N GLY A 127 -4.73 -1.55 3.31
CA GLY A 127 -5.43 -0.45 3.94
C GLY A 127 -6.76 -0.89 4.54
N ASN A 128 -7.42 0.02 5.24
CA ASN A 128 -8.64 -0.31 5.98
C ASN A 128 -9.86 -0.53 5.09
N HIS A 129 -9.86 -0.01 3.86
CA HIS A 129 -10.92 -0.21 2.88
C HIS A 129 -10.72 -1.48 2.02
N ASP A 130 -9.56 -2.12 2.12
CA ASP A 130 -9.27 -3.41 1.47
C ASP A 130 -9.87 -4.61 2.23
N LEU A 131 -10.39 -4.35 3.44
CA LEU A 131 -11.11 -5.31 4.28
C LEU A 131 -12.56 -4.87 4.48
N ARG A 132 -13.46 -5.84 4.47
CA ARG A 132 -14.84 -5.64 4.91
C ARG A 132 -14.88 -5.37 6.41
N ARG A 133 -16.02 -4.85 6.89
CA ARG A 133 -16.24 -4.59 8.32
C ARG A 133 -16.06 -5.83 9.22
N ASP A 134 -16.28 -7.03 8.68
CA ASP A 134 -16.09 -8.31 9.35
C ASP A 134 -14.64 -8.85 9.26
N GLY A 135 -13.70 -8.04 8.76
CA GLY A 135 -12.30 -8.42 8.61
C GLY A 135 -11.99 -9.30 7.41
N LYS A 136 -12.96 -9.58 6.51
CA LYS A 136 -12.68 -10.33 5.29
C LYS A 136 -11.91 -9.46 4.28
N CYS A 137 -10.70 -9.87 3.91
CA CYS A 137 -9.95 -9.25 2.82
C CYS A 137 -10.64 -9.49 1.46
N LEU A 138 -10.74 -8.43 0.66
CA LEU A 138 -11.44 -8.44 -0.63
C LEU A 138 -10.68 -9.17 -1.74
N TYR A 139 -9.36 -9.36 -1.60
CA TYR A 139 -8.50 -9.68 -2.74
C TYR A 139 -7.80 -11.05 -2.69
N LEU A 140 -7.90 -11.78 -1.57
CA LEU A 140 -7.19 -13.07 -1.39
C LEU A 140 -7.56 -14.13 -2.43
N SER A 141 -8.76 -14.07 -3.01
CA SER A 141 -9.23 -15.02 -4.03
C SER A 141 -9.05 -14.51 -5.47
N GLU A 142 -8.55 -13.29 -5.66
CA GLU A 142 -8.50 -12.66 -6.98
C GLU A 142 -7.41 -13.25 -7.87
N GLN A 143 -7.81 -13.64 -9.08
CA GLN A 143 -6.91 -14.12 -10.12
C GLN A 143 -6.53 -12.96 -11.05
N GLY A 144 -5.32 -13.03 -11.59
CA GLY A 144 -4.83 -12.17 -12.65
C GLY A 144 -5.51 -12.46 -13.99
N SER A 145 -5.07 -11.74 -15.02
CA SER A 145 -5.50 -11.97 -16.39
C SER A 145 -5.15 -13.39 -16.84
N GLU A 146 -6.07 -14.07 -17.53
CA GLU A 146 -5.92 -15.46 -18.00
C GLU A 146 -5.99 -16.59 -16.95
N GLY A 147 -6.55 -16.31 -15.77
CA GLY A 147 -7.18 -17.35 -14.93
C GLY A 147 -6.28 -18.43 -14.34
N ARG A 148 -4.96 -18.23 -14.27
CA ARG A 148 -3.99 -19.22 -13.76
C ARG A 148 -3.04 -18.72 -12.67
N ARG A 149 -2.95 -17.41 -12.43
CA ARG A 149 -2.07 -16.83 -11.40
C ARG A 149 -2.86 -15.86 -10.52
N PRO A 150 -2.48 -15.68 -9.23
CA PRO A 150 -3.01 -14.62 -8.38
C PRO A 150 -2.82 -13.23 -9.02
N LEU A 151 -3.72 -12.30 -8.72
CA LEU A 151 -3.59 -10.91 -9.15
C LEU A 151 -2.43 -10.18 -8.44
N PHE A 152 -2.14 -10.60 -7.20
CA PHE A 152 -1.06 -10.06 -6.37
C PHE A 152 -0.04 -11.15 -6.06
N ASP A 153 1.24 -10.83 -6.20
CA ASP A 153 2.35 -11.66 -5.74
C ASP A 153 2.31 -11.80 -4.20
N ALA A 154 1.86 -10.76 -3.50
CA ALA A 154 1.60 -10.80 -2.07
C ALA A 154 0.53 -9.79 -1.64
N ILE A 155 -0.22 -10.15 -0.60
CA ILE A 155 -1.12 -9.27 0.15
C ILE A 155 -0.70 -9.34 1.61
N VAL A 156 -0.20 -8.24 2.16
CA VAL A 156 0.38 -8.19 3.51
C VAL A 156 -0.06 -6.91 4.23
N PRO A 157 -0.09 -6.88 5.58
CA PRO A 157 -0.48 -5.68 6.31
C PRO A 157 0.61 -4.60 6.38
N PHE A 158 1.89 -5.00 6.27
CA PHE A 158 3.04 -4.10 6.26
C PHE A 158 4.24 -4.77 5.58
N LEU A 159 5.24 -3.96 5.24
CA LEU A 159 6.56 -4.39 4.79
C LEU A 159 7.65 -3.72 5.62
N ALA A 160 8.79 -4.37 5.75
CA ALA A 160 9.92 -3.79 6.45
C ALA A 160 11.25 -4.32 5.93
N TRP A 161 12.18 -3.41 5.63
CA TRP A 161 13.53 -3.79 5.18
C TRP A 161 14.57 -2.79 5.69
N ARG A 162 15.84 -3.02 5.33
CA ARG A 162 16.94 -2.09 5.62
C ARG A 162 17.27 -1.33 4.33
N GLY A 163 17.15 -0.01 4.35
CA GLY A 163 17.53 0.83 3.23
C GLY A 163 19.05 0.86 3.01
N ASN A 164 19.49 1.22 1.80
CA ASN A 164 20.90 1.27 1.43
C ASN A 164 21.73 2.25 2.28
N GLY A 165 21.11 3.29 2.83
CA GLY A 165 21.75 4.25 3.75
C GLY A 165 21.82 3.76 5.20
N GLY A 166 21.40 2.52 5.48
CA GLY A 166 21.34 2.02 6.85
C GLY A 166 20.21 2.65 7.67
N GLN A 167 19.16 3.16 7.04
CA GLN A 167 17.91 3.49 7.70
C GLN A 167 16.97 2.27 7.70
N ASP A 168 16.09 2.19 8.68
CA ASP A 168 15.01 1.23 8.65
C ASP A 168 13.88 1.76 7.76
N VAL A 169 13.37 0.92 6.87
CA VAL A 169 12.22 1.26 6.04
C VAL A 169 11.02 0.46 6.51
N PHE A 170 9.89 1.13 6.67
CA PHE A 170 8.62 0.55 7.08
C PHE A 170 7.51 1.05 6.16
N VAL A 171 6.75 0.13 5.56
CA VAL A 171 5.63 0.46 4.67
C VAL A 171 4.37 -0.06 5.30
N SER A 172 3.43 0.83 5.57
CA SER A 172 2.14 0.54 6.19
C SER A 172 1.12 1.52 5.65
N HIS A 173 -0.13 1.12 5.46
CA HIS A 173 -1.15 2.06 5.02
C HIS A 173 -1.30 3.23 6.00
N TYR A 174 -1.42 2.92 7.30
CA TYR A 174 -1.44 3.92 8.36
C TYR A 174 -0.03 4.47 8.64
N PRO A 175 0.11 5.78 8.91
CA PRO A 175 1.39 6.37 9.26
C PRO A 175 1.86 5.91 10.65
N ALA A 176 3.13 5.52 10.77
CA ALA A 176 3.74 5.07 12.01
C ALA A 176 4.09 6.24 12.95
N THR A 177 3.07 6.89 13.52
CA THR A 177 3.20 8.08 14.39
C THR A 177 3.55 7.76 15.84
N THR A 178 3.63 6.48 16.19
CA THR A 178 3.94 5.98 17.53
C THR A 178 5.45 5.90 17.79
N THR A 179 5.84 5.67 19.06
CA THR A 179 7.25 5.54 19.45
C THR A 179 7.85 4.21 18.97
N HIS A 180 9.13 4.26 18.57
CA HIS A 180 9.86 3.11 18.04
C HIS A 180 11.36 3.16 18.37
N ASP A 181 12.01 1.99 18.28
CA ASP A 181 13.43 1.82 18.60
C ASP A 181 14.36 2.03 17.40
N ALA A 182 13.82 2.14 16.17
CA ALA A 182 14.64 2.43 14.99
C ALA A 182 15.38 3.76 15.16
N ALA A 183 16.68 3.75 14.87
CA ALA A 183 17.54 4.94 14.96
C ALA A 183 17.11 6.02 13.95
N GLN A 184 16.80 5.60 12.73
CA GLN A 184 16.18 6.39 11.68
C GLN A 184 15.17 5.51 10.95
N LEU A 185 13.94 5.98 10.85
CA LEU A 185 12.83 5.31 10.19
C LEU A 185 12.39 6.12 8.98
N LEU A 186 12.34 5.47 7.83
CA LEU A 186 11.64 5.95 6.65
C LEU A 186 10.30 5.23 6.57
N ASN A 187 9.20 5.95 6.79
CA ASN A 187 7.86 5.38 6.72
C ASN A 187 7.14 5.82 5.45
N TYR A 188 6.93 4.88 4.52
CA TYR A 188 6.02 5.08 3.40
C TYR A 188 4.60 4.71 3.84
N HIS A 189 3.66 5.64 3.66
CA HIS A 189 2.27 5.45 4.07
C HIS A 189 1.27 6.04 3.08
N GLY A 190 -0.01 5.72 3.28
CA GLY A 190 -1.14 6.35 2.60
C GLY A 190 -2.07 6.99 3.63
N HIS A 191 -3.36 6.67 3.57
CA HIS A 191 -4.41 6.92 4.56
C HIS A 191 -4.80 8.38 4.78
N LEU A 192 -3.81 9.26 4.91
CA LEU A 192 -4.00 10.69 5.21
C LEU A 192 -4.42 11.52 3.99
N HIS A 193 -4.59 10.88 2.83
CA HIS A 193 -4.88 11.51 1.56
C HIS A 193 -3.94 12.69 1.33
N ARG A 194 -4.46 13.92 1.27
CA ARG A 194 -3.70 15.14 0.95
C ARG A 194 -2.78 15.62 2.07
N GLN A 195 -2.89 15.07 3.28
CA GLN A 195 -2.11 15.56 4.40
C GLN A 195 -0.71 14.92 4.40
N VAL A 196 0.31 15.74 4.62
CA VAL A 196 1.70 15.31 4.75
C VAL A 196 2.14 15.57 6.18
N LEU A 197 2.66 14.53 6.83
CA LEU A 197 3.19 14.66 8.18
C LEU A 197 4.58 15.30 8.15
N PRO A 198 4.88 16.25 9.05
CA PRO A 198 6.25 16.74 9.21
C PRO A 198 7.15 15.62 9.74
N PRO A 199 8.45 15.59 9.37
CA PRO A 199 9.37 14.63 9.95
C PRO A 199 9.55 14.87 11.46
N THR A 200 9.86 13.80 12.19
CA THR A 200 10.33 13.86 13.58
C THR A 200 11.85 13.77 13.63
N GLU A 201 12.43 13.78 14.83
CA GLU A 201 13.87 13.51 15.01
C GLU A 201 14.29 12.15 14.44
N LYS A 202 13.40 11.14 14.49
CA LYS A 202 13.71 9.76 14.09
C LYS A 202 12.97 9.28 12.86
N THR A 203 11.88 9.93 12.46
CA THR A 203 10.97 9.41 11.44
C THR A 203 10.83 10.41 10.29
N HIS A 204 11.13 9.95 9.09
CA HIS A 204 10.77 10.63 7.85
C HIS A 204 9.52 9.98 7.26
N PHE A 205 8.43 10.74 7.17
CA PHE A 205 7.17 10.26 6.60
C PHE A 205 7.11 10.61 5.11
N VAL A 206 6.78 9.62 4.30
CA VAL A 206 6.51 9.79 2.86
C VAL A 206 5.10 9.32 2.59
N ASN A 207 4.20 10.26 2.33
CA ASN A 207 2.85 9.94 1.88
C ASN A 207 2.89 9.56 0.40
N ALA A 208 2.70 8.27 0.11
CA ALA A 208 2.63 7.69 -1.23
C ALA A 208 1.23 7.77 -1.85
N GLY A 209 0.25 8.32 -1.12
CA GLY A 209 -1.12 8.56 -1.56
C GLY A 209 -1.17 9.37 -2.84
N TRP A 210 -2.00 8.90 -3.78
CA TRP A 210 -2.20 9.59 -5.06
C TRP A 210 -2.65 11.04 -4.88
N ASP A 211 -3.37 11.33 -3.79
CA ASP A 211 -3.83 12.67 -3.45
C ASP A 211 -2.70 13.67 -3.11
N VAL A 212 -1.47 13.18 -2.88
CA VAL A 212 -0.24 13.98 -2.70
C VAL A 212 0.64 13.90 -3.93
N THR A 213 0.90 12.69 -4.43
CA THR A 213 1.89 12.46 -5.49
C THR A 213 1.35 12.77 -6.89
N GLN A 214 0.03 12.66 -7.08
CA GLN A 214 -0.66 12.68 -8.37
C GLN A 214 -0.01 11.76 -9.42
N GLY A 215 0.61 10.67 -8.97
CA GLY A 215 1.41 9.81 -9.82
C GLY A 215 1.98 8.61 -9.05
N LEU A 216 3.16 8.17 -9.46
CA LEU A 216 3.84 7.01 -8.90
C LEU A 216 5.21 7.46 -8.38
N LEU A 217 5.56 7.03 -7.18
CA LEU A 217 6.94 7.08 -6.70
C LEU A 217 7.73 5.95 -7.35
N CYS A 218 9.01 6.19 -7.64
CA CYS A 218 9.95 5.15 -8.06
C CYS A 218 11.08 5.11 -7.03
N LEU A 219 11.30 3.93 -6.46
CA LEU A 219 12.42 3.66 -5.57
C LEU A 219 13.67 3.23 -6.35
#